data_AF-A0A2V6RNS6-F1
#
_entry.id   AF-A0A2V6RNS6-F1
#
_cell.length_a   1.000
_cell.length_b   1.000
_cell.length_c   1.000
_cell.angle_alpha   90.00
_cell.angle_beta   90.00
_cell.angle_gamma   90.00
#
_symmetry.space_group_name_H-M   'P 1'
#
loop_
_entity.id
_entity.type
_entity.pdbx_description
1 polymer ?
#
loop_
_entity_poly.entity_id
_entity_poly.type
_entity_poly.pdbx_seq_one_letter_code
_entity_poly.pdbx_strand_id
1 'polypeptide(L)'
;MPSMDEYAKAPVAVRLKRLERTPAELAGAVRGQSEAALARRPDPKLSFDPATPDRWAEERQYLRNDVAAALAAFRKRREESLVLLGALTQAQWERGGVHATRGRITIDDFVTVMAGHDDNHLDQLRRALEGRA
;
A
#
# COMPACT_ATOMS: atom_id res chain seq x y z
N MET A 1 -14.32 -5.44 1.30
CA MET A 1 -13.54 -4.21 1.01
C MET A 1 -14.13 -3.58 -0.23
N PRO A 2 -14.20 -2.24 -0.32
CA PRO A 2 -14.64 -1.57 -1.53
C PRO A 2 -13.81 -2.01 -2.74
N SER A 3 -14.46 -2.14 -3.87
CA SER A 3 -13.86 -2.37 -5.17
C SER A 3 -13.16 -1.10 -5.68
N MET A 4 -12.33 -1.27 -6.72
CA MET A 4 -11.68 -0.16 -7.39
C MET A 4 -12.68 0.84 -7.99
N ASP A 5 -13.80 0.35 -8.52
CA ASP A 5 -14.86 1.19 -9.08
C ASP A 5 -15.60 1.98 -7.98
N GLU A 6 -15.85 1.36 -6.82
CA GLU A 6 -16.42 2.05 -5.67
C GLU A 6 -15.49 3.16 -5.16
N TYR A 7 -14.17 2.92 -5.11
CA TYR A 7 -13.22 3.97 -4.75
C TYR A 7 -13.14 5.08 -5.81
N ALA A 8 -13.19 4.76 -7.11
CA ALA A 8 -13.16 5.76 -8.17
C ALA A 8 -14.36 6.73 -8.09
N LYS A 9 -15.52 6.23 -7.67
CA LYS A 9 -16.74 7.03 -7.47
C LYS A 9 -16.79 7.75 -6.12
N ALA A 10 -15.92 7.39 -5.17
CA ALA A 10 -15.93 7.97 -3.84
C ALA A 10 -15.30 9.38 -3.82
N PRO A 11 -15.82 10.30 -2.98
CA PRO A 11 -15.18 11.58 -2.74
C PRO A 11 -13.73 11.42 -2.32
N VAL A 12 -12.84 12.32 -2.76
CA VAL A 12 -11.40 12.32 -2.41
C VAL A 12 -11.21 12.21 -0.90
N ALA A 13 -12.01 12.92 -0.10
CA ALA A 13 -11.94 12.88 1.36
C ALA A 13 -12.14 11.47 1.94
N VAL A 14 -13.00 10.64 1.34
CA VAL A 14 -13.23 9.24 1.77
C VAL A 14 -11.98 8.39 1.49
N ARG A 15 -11.38 8.56 0.31
CA ARG A 15 -10.14 7.87 -0.08
C ARG A 15 -8.97 8.29 0.81
N LEU A 16 -8.80 9.59 1.09
CA LEU A 16 -7.78 10.09 2.01
C LEU A 16 -7.97 9.55 3.44
N LYS A 17 -9.21 9.49 3.94
CA LYS A 17 -9.52 8.87 5.24
C LYS A 17 -9.24 7.36 5.26
N ARG A 18 -9.35 6.65 4.13
CA ARG A 18 -8.89 5.27 4.03
C ARG A 18 -7.38 5.18 4.20
N LEU A 19 -6.63 6.02 3.48
CA LEU A 19 -5.18 6.09 3.57
C LEU A 19 -4.71 6.46 4.99
N GLU A 20 -5.40 7.36 5.69
CA GLU A 20 -5.07 7.76 7.06
C GLU A 20 -5.15 6.60 8.06
N ARG A 21 -6.09 5.67 7.88
CA ARG A 21 -6.31 4.54 8.80
C ARG A 21 -5.29 3.42 8.66
N THR A 22 -4.75 3.22 7.45
CA THR A 22 -3.90 2.06 7.09
C THR A 22 -2.72 1.83 8.03
N PRO A 23 -1.91 2.84 8.44
CA PRO A 23 -0.78 2.59 9.34
C PRO A 23 -1.20 2.03 10.71
N ALA A 24 -2.36 2.44 11.23
CA ALA A 24 -2.87 1.94 12.50
C ALA A 24 -3.41 0.51 12.37
N GLU A 25 -4.08 0.19 11.27
CA GLU A 25 -4.58 -1.16 10.98
C GLU A 25 -3.44 -2.16 10.79
N LEU A 26 -2.39 -1.78 10.04
CA LEU A 26 -1.18 -2.59 9.89
C LEU A 26 -0.50 -2.83 11.24
N ALA A 27 -0.33 -1.77 12.05
CA ALA A 27 0.24 -1.90 13.39
C ALA A 27 -0.60 -2.80 14.31
N GLY A 28 -1.94 -2.78 14.17
CA GLY A 28 -2.83 -3.70 14.85
C GLY A 28 -2.65 -5.14 14.40
N ALA A 29 -2.57 -5.37 13.09
CA ALA A 29 -2.47 -6.71 12.51
C ALA A 29 -1.15 -7.42 12.86
N VAL A 30 -0.03 -6.70 12.97
CA VAL A 30 1.26 -7.29 13.33
C VAL A 30 1.47 -7.44 14.83
N ARG A 31 0.66 -6.76 15.66
CA ARG A 31 0.86 -6.74 17.12
C ARG A 31 0.74 -8.16 17.68
N GLY A 32 1.76 -8.59 18.41
CA GLY A 32 1.79 -9.91 19.04
C GLY A 32 2.08 -11.06 18.07
N GLN A 33 2.30 -10.78 16.78
CA GLN A 33 2.79 -11.79 15.84
C GLN A 33 4.28 -12.06 16.09
N SER A 34 4.70 -13.31 15.93
CA SER A 34 6.12 -13.68 16.04
C SER A 34 6.89 -13.20 14.81
N GLU A 35 8.19 -12.93 14.98
CA GLU A 35 9.08 -12.62 13.85
C GLU A 35 9.04 -13.70 12.77
N ALA A 36 8.98 -14.98 13.17
CA ALA A 36 8.87 -16.09 12.24
C ALA A 36 7.58 -16.04 11.39
N ALA A 37 6.44 -15.64 11.98
CA ALA A 37 5.19 -15.48 11.26
C ALA A 37 5.26 -14.31 10.26
N LEU A 38 5.88 -13.19 10.65
CA LEU A 38 6.03 -12.00 9.82
C LEU A 38 7.09 -12.14 8.73
N ALA A 39 8.13 -12.96 8.98
CA ALA A 39 9.20 -13.26 8.03
C ALA A 39 8.83 -14.39 7.05
N ARG A 40 7.66 -15.05 7.22
CA ARG A 40 7.26 -16.13 6.34
C ARG A 40 6.87 -15.57 4.96
N ARG A 41 7.70 -15.89 3.97
CA ARG A 41 7.43 -15.54 2.56
C ARG A 41 6.77 -16.73 1.84
N PRO A 42 5.66 -16.53 1.12
CA PRO A 42 5.15 -17.55 0.20
C PRO A 42 6.13 -17.77 -0.96
N ASP A 43 6.01 -18.90 -1.64
CA ASP A 43 6.87 -19.20 -2.79
C ASP A 43 6.78 -18.09 -3.85
N PRO A 44 7.92 -17.69 -4.45
CA PRO A 44 7.93 -16.64 -5.44
C PRO A 44 7.08 -17.05 -6.66
N LYS A 45 6.33 -16.09 -7.20
CA LYS A 45 5.69 -16.31 -8.50
C LYS A 45 6.78 -16.32 -9.57
N LEU A 46 6.79 -17.35 -10.42
CA LEU A 46 7.68 -17.41 -11.59
C LEU A 46 7.32 -16.25 -12.55
N SER A 47 7.98 -15.12 -12.37
CA SER A 47 7.91 -13.94 -13.23
C SER A 47 9.30 -13.64 -13.74
N PHE A 48 9.48 -13.61 -15.06
CA PHE A 48 10.76 -13.29 -15.71
C PHE A 48 11.00 -11.78 -15.85
N ASP A 49 10.16 -10.94 -15.26
CA ASP A 49 10.35 -9.48 -15.25
C ASP A 49 11.47 -9.09 -14.25
N PRO A 50 12.56 -8.46 -14.72
CA PRO A 50 13.67 -8.04 -13.87
C PRO A 50 13.32 -6.94 -12.87
N ALA A 51 12.16 -6.30 -12.96
CA ALA A 51 11.66 -5.23 -12.07
C ALA A 51 10.52 -5.71 -11.16
N THR A 52 10.61 -6.90 -10.59
CA THR A 52 9.58 -7.42 -9.68
C THR A 52 9.73 -6.90 -8.25
N PRO A 53 8.61 -6.67 -7.53
CA PRO A 53 8.63 -6.37 -6.09
C PRO A 53 9.37 -7.42 -5.26
N ASP A 54 9.33 -8.68 -5.71
CA ASP A 54 10.02 -9.81 -5.10
C ASP A 54 11.54 -9.63 -5.08
N ARG A 55 12.13 -9.16 -6.18
CA ARG A 55 13.55 -8.84 -6.26
C ARG A 55 13.93 -7.70 -5.33
N TRP A 56 13.12 -6.64 -5.24
CA TRP A 56 13.37 -5.53 -4.32
C TRP A 56 13.33 -5.97 -2.85
N ALA A 57 12.43 -6.88 -2.49
CA ALA A 57 12.37 -7.41 -1.13
C ALA A 57 13.64 -8.16 -0.74
N GLU A 58 14.24 -8.91 -1.68
CA GLU A 58 15.51 -9.60 -1.50
C GLU A 58 16.70 -8.64 -1.44
N GLU A 59 16.86 -7.78 -2.45
CA GLU A 59 17.98 -6.83 -2.55
C GLU A 59 18.03 -5.86 -1.36
N ARG A 60 16.86 -5.45 -0.86
CA ARG A 60 16.72 -4.55 0.29
C ARG A 60 16.58 -5.30 1.62
N GLN A 61 16.77 -6.62 1.61
CA GLN A 61 16.82 -7.49 2.78
C GLN A 61 15.61 -7.34 3.73
N TYR A 62 14.39 -7.28 3.18
CA TYR A 62 13.18 -7.01 3.97
C TYR A 62 12.98 -8.00 5.14
N LEU A 63 13.42 -9.25 5.00
CA LEU A 63 13.36 -10.26 6.08
C LEU A 63 14.23 -9.95 7.30
N ARG A 64 15.18 -9.02 7.16
CA ARG A 64 16.07 -8.57 8.26
C ARG A 64 15.62 -7.25 8.87
N ASN A 65 14.58 -6.62 8.34
CA ASN A 65 14.12 -5.33 8.81
C ASN A 65 13.35 -5.49 10.12
N ASP A 66 13.62 -4.58 11.06
CA ASP A 66 12.81 -4.45 12.26
C ASP A 66 11.39 -3.97 11.89
N VAL A 67 10.39 -4.74 12.30
CA VAL A 67 8.98 -4.50 11.95
C VAL A 67 8.49 -3.18 12.52
N ALA A 68 8.90 -2.83 13.75
CA ALA A 68 8.48 -1.60 14.39
C ALA A 68 9.05 -0.36 13.65
N ALA A 69 10.33 -0.41 13.27
CA ALA A 69 10.98 0.62 12.47
C ALA A 69 10.35 0.75 11.07
N ALA A 70 10.05 -0.37 10.41
CA ALA A 70 9.38 -0.36 9.11
C ALA A 70 7.98 0.28 9.18
N LEU A 71 7.20 -0.03 10.22
CA LEU A 71 5.88 0.57 10.44
C LEU A 71 5.98 2.06 10.79
N ALA A 72 6.97 2.46 11.60
CA ALA A 72 7.20 3.87 11.90
C ALA A 72 7.56 4.67 10.64
N ALA A 73 8.42 4.12 9.78
CA ALA A 73 8.77 4.73 8.50
C ALA A 73 7.56 4.82 7.56
N PHE A 74 6.75 3.76 7.46
CA PHE A 74 5.53 3.78 6.66
C PHE A 74 4.52 4.82 7.16
N ARG A 75 4.28 4.88 8.48
CA ARG A 75 3.40 5.86 9.11
C ARG A 75 3.84 7.29 8.77
N LYS A 76 5.12 7.60 9.00
CA LYS A 76 5.68 8.92 8.70
C LYS A 76 5.48 9.30 7.22
N ARG A 77 5.80 8.39 6.30
CA ARG A 77 5.62 8.63 4.86
C ARG A 77 4.15 8.82 4.48
N ARG A 78 3.24 8.11 5.16
CA ARG A 78 1.80 8.26 4.95
C ARG A 78 1.31 9.63 5.43
N GLU A 79 1.74 10.08 6.60
CA GLU A 79 1.42 11.40 7.14
C GLU A 79 1.91 12.52 6.21
N GLU A 80 3.17 12.46 5.76
CA GLU A 80 3.74 13.40 4.79
C GLU A 80 2.93 13.44 3.48
N SER A 81 2.55 12.26 2.97
CA SER A 81 1.72 12.14 1.76
C SER A 81 0.34 12.78 1.94
N LEU A 82 -0.30 12.57 3.09
CA LEU A 82 -1.63 13.11 3.38
C LEU A 82 -1.60 14.64 3.51
N VAL A 83 -0.55 15.20 4.11
CA VAL A 83 -0.35 16.66 4.15
C VAL A 83 -0.23 17.23 2.74
N LEU A 84 0.58 16.60 1.88
CA LEU A 84 0.73 17.03 0.49
C LEU A 84 -0.59 16.95 -0.29
N LEU A 85 -1.29 15.80 -0.22
CA LEU A 85 -2.52 15.56 -0.96
C LEU A 85 -3.67 16.46 -0.46
N GLY A 86 -3.74 16.72 0.85
CA GLY A 86 -4.74 17.61 1.43
C GLY A 86 -4.59 19.08 1.04
N ALA A 87 -3.40 19.49 0.59
CA ALA A 87 -3.13 20.85 0.14
C ALA A 87 -3.43 21.09 -1.35
N LEU A 88 -3.80 20.04 -2.10
CA LEU A 88 -4.06 20.16 -3.55
C LEU A 88 -5.41 20.81 -3.82
N THR A 89 -5.40 21.75 -4.76
CA THR A 89 -6.63 22.31 -5.37
C THR A 89 -7.29 21.29 -6.29
N GLN A 90 -8.58 21.48 -6.59
CA GLN A 90 -9.32 20.62 -7.51
C GLN A 90 -8.64 20.49 -8.89
N ALA A 91 -8.13 21.60 -9.45
CA ALA A 91 -7.44 21.57 -10.73
C ALA A 91 -6.10 20.81 -10.66
N GLN A 92 -5.44 20.75 -9.51
CA GLN A 92 -4.21 19.99 -9.34
C GLN A 92 -4.46 18.48 -9.28
N TRP A 93 -5.61 18.03 -8.80
CA TRP A 93 -5.99 16.61 -8.80
C TRP A 93 -6.06 16.01 -10.22
N GLU A 94 -6.43 16.82 -11.21
CA GLU A 94 -6.51 16.44 -12.63
C GLU A 94 -5.14 16.37 -13.34
N ARG A 95 -4.08 16.83 -12.66
CA ARG A 95 -2.71 16.70 -13.18
C ARG A 95 -2.34 15.23 -13.20
N GLY A 96 -1.56 14.85 -14.20
CA GLY A 96 -1.22 13.45 -14.41
C GLY A 96 0.04 13.25 -15.24
N GLY A 97 0.42 11.99 -15.37
CA GLY A 97 1.52 11.54 -16.21
C GLY A 97 1.14 10.27 -16.96
N VAL A 98 2.03 9.79 -17.83
CA VAL A 98 1.82 8.54 -18.56
C VAL A 98 2.49 7.39 -17.81
N HIS A 99 1.68 6.48 -17.28
CA HIS A 99 2.12 5.23 -16.68
C HIS A 99 2.39 4.18 -17.75
N ALA A 100 3.53 3.49 -17.66
CA ALA A 100 4.02 2.56 -18.69
C ALA A 100 2.98 1.52 -19.15
N THR A 101 2.15 1.02 -18.24
CA THR A 101 1.12 -0.01 -18.54
C THR A 101 -0.32 0.50 -18.50
N ARG A 102 -0.58 1.66 -17.90
CA ARG A 102 -1.96 2.16 -17.66
C ARG A 102 -2.32 3.37 -18.52
N GLY A 103 -1.38 3.88 -19.32
CA GLY A 103 -1.57 5.10 -20.07
C GLY A 103 -1.61 6.32 -19.14
N ARG A 104 -2.34 7.37 -19.53
CA ARG A 104 -2.45 8.58 -18.70
C ARG A 104 -3.18 8.26 -17.40
N ILE A 105 -2.56 8.58 -16.27
CA ILE A 105 -3.18 8.55 -14.94
C ILE A 105 -3.03 9.91 -14.27
N THR A 106 -4.08 10.36 -13.59
CA THR A 106 -4.09 11.57 -12.77
C THR A 106 -3.66 11.28 -11.34
N ILE A 107 -3.49 12.33 -10.52
CA ILE A 107 -3.30 12.18 -9.07
C ILE A 107 -4.54 11.54 -8.44
N ASP A 108 -5.74 11.87 -8.93
CA ASP A 108 -6.99 11.25 -8.47
C ASP A 108 -7.01 9.74 -8.72
N ASP A 109 -6.68 9.32 -9.94
CA ASP A 109 -6.58 7.91 -10.31
C ASP A 109 -5.54 7.18 -9.43
N PHE A 110 -4.41 7.82 -9.18
CA PHE A 110 -3.35 7.25 -8.36
C PHE A 110 -3.80 7.03 -6.92
N VAL A 111 -4.50 7.99 -6.31
CA VAL A 111 -5.01 7.86 -4.94
C VAL A 111 -6.14 6.82 -4.85
N THR A 112 -6.96 6.69 -5.89
CA THR A 112 -7.93 5.59 -6.03
C THR A 112 -7.24 4.24 -5.97
N VAL A 113 -6.15 4.06 -6.75
CA VAL A 113 -5.34 2.84 -6.71
C VAL A 113 -4.73 2.61 -5.33
N MET A 114 -4.20 3.64 -4.68
CA MET A 114 -3.63 3.50 -3.33
C MET A 114 -4.65 3.04 -2.29
N ALA A 115 -5.88 3.55 -2.34
CA ALA A 115 -6.91 3.17 -1.38
C ALA A 115 -7.31 1.69 -1.52
N GLY A 116 -7.50 1.21 -2.75
CA GLY A 116 -7.74 -0.21 -3.02
C GLY A 116 -6.52 -1.09 -2.71
N HIS A 117 -5.32 -0.57 -2.92
CA HIS A 117 -4.07 -1.28 -2.64
C HIS A 117 -3.84 -1.52 -1.15
N ASP A 118 -4.13 -0.52 -0.31
CA ASP A 118 -4.07 -0.65 1.15
C ASP A 118 -4.99 -1.77 1.66
N ASP A 119 -6.23 -1.79 1.17
CA ASP A 119 -7.21 -2.84 1.45
C ASP A 119 -6.70 -4.21 1.02
N ASN A 120 -6.26 -4.34 -0.23
CA ASN A 120 -5.71 -5.58 -0.74
C ASN A 120 -4.54 -6.12 0.11
N HIS A 121 -3.62 -5.26 0.56
CA HIS A 121 -2.50 -5.71 1.39
C HIS A 121 -2.87 -6.05 2.82
N LEU A 122 -3.86 -5.38 3.41
CA LEU A 122 -4.39 -5.79 4.71
C LEU A 122 -5.06 -7.16 4.64
N ASP A 123 -5.81 -7.45 3.58
CA ASP A 123 -6.36 -8.79 3.37
C ASP A 123 -5.25 -9.83 3.13
N GLN A 124 -4.24 -9.52 2.31
CA GLN A 124 -3.09 -10.41 2.10
C GLN A 124 -2.37 -10.71 3.41
N LEU A 125 -2.11 -9.70 4.24
CA LEU A 125 -1.49 -9.88 5.56
C LEU A 125 -2.34 -10.78 6.44
N ARG A 126 -3.66 -10.52 6.52
CA ARG A 126 -4.58 -11.36 7.29
C ARG A 126 -4.52 -12.82 6.83
N ARG A 127 -4.67 -13.07 5.53
CA ARG A 127 -4.59 -14.42 4.95
C ARG A 127 -3.24 -15.07 5.23
N ALA A 128 -2.14 -14.33 5.13
CA ALA A 128 -0.81 -14.84 5.44
C ALA A 128 -0.70 -15.24 6.93
N LEU A 129 -1.12 -14.40 7.87
CA LEU A 129 -1.09 -14.72 9.30
C LEU A 129 -1.95 -15.97 9.64
N GLU A 130 -2.99 -16.23 8.85
CA GLU A 130 -3.85 -17.42 8.97
C GLU A 130 -3.32 -18.67 8.23
N GLY A 131 -2.15 -18.59 7.59
CA GLY A 131 -1.58 -19.72 6.84
C GLY A 131 -2.15 -19.92 5.43
N ARG A 132 -2.87 -18.94 4.90
CA ARG A 132 -3.59 -18.99 3.61
C ARG A 132 -3.03 -18.00 2.57
N ALA A 133 -1.72 -17.78 2.62
CA ALA A 133 -1.02 -16.84 1.73
C ALA A 133 -1.25 -17.18 0.25
#